data_AF-A0A952PX73-F1
#
_entry.id   AF-A0A952PX73-F1
#
_cell.length_a   1.000
_cell.length_b   1.000
_cell.length_c   1.000
_cell.angle_alpha   90.00
_cell.angle_beta   90.00
_cell.angle_gamma   90.00
#
_symmetry.space_group_name_H-M   'P 1'
#
loop_
_entity.id
_entity.type
_entity.pdbx_description
1 polymer ?
#
loop_
_entity_poly.entity_id
_entity_poly.type
_entity_poly.pdbx_seq_one_letter_code
_entity_poly.pdbx_strand_id
1 'polypeptide(L)'
;MKKAKEARLHEVLAIEHIEALGAEGFLKPMVKGREYPMNIIELAAQRRNHRLLLKLLRHPDDAMRSFAAENFQMLFPMIDGYYDEASALINQILLIPTEIPPVKYALLRDLGRSSRRGLPRQVSEAARQLIHDLDQGVSYHALRLLSYLTDLRDWKNVLDRMITLVGEEDEASQYFLAAGVEYLQPLIQHEQAVVDWLKSLIETYPPEHMAIQAIATYVQREPDIALNVGLIGRREYKDIKGE
;
A
#
# COMPACT_ATOMS: atom_id res chain seq x y z
N MET A 1 24.02 -23.97 18.53
CA MET A 1 23.83 -24.66 19.82
C MET A 1 25.06 -25.48 20.24
N LYS A 2 25.50 -26.49 19.47
CA LYS A 2 26.63 -27.37 19.86
C LYS A 2 27.98 -26.64 20.01
N LYS A 3 28.34 -25.76 19.07
CA LYS A 3 29.57 -24.94 19.10
C LYS A 3 29.63 -23.90 20.24
N ALA A 4 28.47 -23.49 20.77
CA ALA A 4 28.41 -22.56 21.91
C ALA A 4 28.57 -23.28 23.26
N LYS A 5 28.18 -24.56 23.34
CA LYS A 5 28.46 -25.46 24.48
C LYS A 5 29.95 -25.81 24.59
N GLU A 6 30.61 -25.99 23.45
CA GLU A 6 32.06 -26.29 23.40
C GLU A 6 32.94 -25.12 23.87
N ALA A 7 32.44 -23.88 23.83
CA ALA A 7 33.18 -22.67 24.21
C ALA A 7 32.95 -22.19 25.66
N ARG A 8 32.19 -22.93 26.49
CA ARG A 8 31.89 -22.58 27.91
C ARG A 8 31.40 -21.14 28.16
N LEU A 9 30.73 -20.52 27.19
CA LEU A 9 30.31 -19.10 27.27
C LEU A 9 29.26 -18.81 28.37
N HIS A 10 28.60 -19.84 28.90
CA HIS A 10 27.61 -19.78 29.99
C HIS A 10 28.25 -19.62 31.37
N GLU A 11 29.57 -19.82 31.48
CA GLU A 11 30.32 -19.66 32.74
C GLU A 11 30.91 -18.25 32.89
N VAL A 12 30.93 -17.43 31.81
CA VAL A 12 31.64 -16.14 31.78
C VAL A 12 30.69 -14.94 31.68
N LEU A 13 29.45 -15.14 31.23
CA LEU A 13 28.45 -14.08 31.10
C LEU A 13 27.12 -14.50 31.72
N ALA A 14 26.54 -13.59 32.52
CA ALA A 14 25.22 -13.76 33.11
C ALA A 14 24.17 -14.07 32.02
N ILE A 15 23.20 -14.93 32.34
CA ILE A 15 22.15 -15.43 31.43
C ILE A 15 21.40 -14.28 30.74
N GLU A 16 21.24 -13.15 31.43
CA GLU A 16 20.63 -11.91 30.92
C GLU A 16 21.36 -11.31 29.71
N HIS A 17 22.69 -11.46 29.63
CA HIS A 17 23.48 -11.05 28.45
C HIS A 17 23.39 -12.06 27.30
N ILE A 18 23.05 -13.32 27.58
CA ILE A 18 22.78 -14.36 26.57
C ILE A 18 21.39 -14.16 25.96
N GLU A 19 20.44 -13.63 26.73
CA GLU A 19 19.10 -13.24 26.23
C GLU A 19 19.12 -11.90 25.47
N ALA A 20 20.01 -10.97 25.84
CA ALA A 20 20.29 -9.74 25.07
C ALA A 20 20.95 -10.01 23.69
N LEU A 21 21.50 -11.21 23.47
CA LEU A 21 22.19 -11.62 22.25
C LEU A 21 21.25 -12.04 21.09
N GLY A 22 19.93 -11.93 21.23
CA GLY A 22 18.99 -12.27 20.15
C GLY A 22 18.93 -11.28 18.99
N ALA A 23 19.13 -9.97 19.23
CA ALA A 23 19.03 -8.94 18.18
C ALA A 23 19.79 -7.63 18.49
N GLU A 24 19.86 -7.18 19.75
CA GLU A 24 20.45 -5.89 20.09
C GLU A 24 22.00 -5.89 20.11
N GLY A 25 22.60 -7.02 20.47
CA GLY A 25 24.07 -7.17 20.43
C GLY A 25 24.67 -7.10 19.01
N PHE A 26 23.90 -7.42 17.98
CA PHE A 26 24.37 -7.46 16.59
C PHE A 26 24.35 -6.09 15.88
N LEU A 27 23.44 -5.19 16.27
CA LEU A 27 23.27 -3.89 15.59
C LEU A 27 24.34 -2.87 16.01
N LYS A 28 24.78 -2.91 17.27
CA LYS A 28 25.70 -1.91 17.85
C LYS A 28 27.05 -1.75 17.12
N PRO A 29 27.74 -2.82 16.68
CA PRO A 29 29.00 -2.71 15.95
C PRO A 29 28.83 -2.18 14.52
N MET A 30 27.65 -2.34 13.92
CA MET A 30 27.40 -2.12 12.50
C MET A 30 26.92 -0.71 12.17
N VAL A 31 26.43 0.02 13.17
CA VAL A 31 26.18 1.48 13.06
C VAL A 31 27.50 2.27 12.97
N LYS A 32 28.64 1.68 13.35
CA LYS A 32 29.96 2.36 13.33
C LYS A 32 30.76 2.13 12.04
N GLY A 33 30.48 1.07 11.28
CA GLY A 33 31.10 0.81 9.98
C GLY A 33 30.04 0.95 8.90
N ARG A 34 30.21 1.88 7.97
CA ARG A 34 29.24 2.21 6.90
C ARG A 34 29.10 1.11 5.82
N GLU A 35 29.04 -0.15 6.22
CA GLU A 35 28.73 -1.28 5.35
C GLU A 35 27.79 -2.23 6.09
N TYR A 36 26.57 -2.31 5.58
CA TYR A 36 25.54 -3.18 6.11
C TYR A 36 25.47 -4.45 5.25
N PRO A 37 25.85 -5.63 5.78
CA PRO A 37 25.66 -6.89 5.11
C PRO A 37 24.16 -7.22 5.10
N MET A 38 23.66 -7.58 3.91
CA MET A 38 22.37 -8.24 3.65
C MET A 38 21.97 -9.28 4.73
N ASN A 39 22.95 -9.89 5.39
CA ASN A 39 22.80 -10.88 6.45
C ASN A 39 21.87 -10.49 7.61
N ILE A 40 21.86 -9.25 8.11
CA ILE A 40 21.00 -8.90 9.27
C ILE A 40 19.52 -9.02 8.91
N ILE A 41 19.18 -8.64 7.68
CA ILE A 41 17.79 -8.56 7.26
C ILE A 41 17.29 -9.91 6.78
N GLU A 42 18.14 -10.69 6.11
CA GLU A 42 17.89 -12.12 5.88
C GLU A 42 17.69 -12.87 7.20
N LEU A 43 18.50 -12.57 8.24
CA LEU A 43 18.32 -13.15 9.58
C LEU A 43 16.99 -12.73 10.22
N ALA A 44 16.60 -11.46 10.09
CA ALA A 44 15.32 -10.97 10.60
C ALA A 44 14.13 -11.66 9.92
N ALA A 45 14.19 -11.79 8.59
CA ALA A 45 13.19 -12.46 7.77
C ALA A 45 13.12 -13.97 8.04
N GLN A 46 14.26 -14.67 7.99
CA GLN A 46 14.36 -16.12 8.24
C GLN A 46 13.94 -16.51 9.66
N ARG A 47 14.25 -15.68 10.66
CA ARG A 47 13.88 -15.93 12.07
C ARG A 47 12.50 -15.39 12.45
N ARG A 48 11.77 -14.79 11.51
CA ARG A 48 10.45 -14.18 11.76
C ARG A 48 10.47 -13.18 12.92
N ASN A 49 11.56 -12.43 13.05
CA ASN A 49 11.77 -11.53 14.19
C ASN A 49 11.12 -10.17 13.92
N HIS A 50 9.79 -10.11 14.10
CA HIS A 50 8.99 -8.90 13.89
C HIS A 50 9.50 -7.69 14.70
N ARG A 51 10.00 -7.91 15.94
CA ARG A 51 10.56 -6.83 16.78
C ARG A 51 11.80 -6.18 16.15
N LEU A 52 12.65 -6.97 15.50
CA LEU A 52 13.81 -6.45 14.77
C LEU A 52 13.37 -5.63 13.56
N LEU A 53 12.36 -6.08 12.82
CA LEU A 53 11.83 -5.33 11.67
C LEU A 53 11.17 -4.00 12.10
N LEU A 54 10.39 -4.00 13.18
CA LEU A 54 9.83 -2.76 13.76
C LEU A 54 10.94 -1.78 14.18
N LYS A 55 12.07 -2.26 14.69
CA LYS A 55 13.25 -1.43 14.99
C LYS A 55 13.92 -0.90 13.73
N LEU A 56 14.06 -1.72 12.68
CA LEU A 56 14.68 -1.33 11.41
C LEU A 56 13.83 -0.30 10.64
N LEU A 57 12.50 -0.33 10.78
CA LEU A 57 11.61 0.72 10.24
C LEU A 57 11.87 2.11 10.83
N ARG A 58 12.46 2.19 12.02
CA ARG A 58 12.86 3.43 12.70
C ARG A 58 14.36 3.74 12.55
N HIS A 59 15.09 3.00 11.72
CA HIS A 59 16.52 3.19 11.53
C HIS A 59 16.79 4.53 10.82
N PRO A 60 17.89 5.25 11.10
CA PRO A 60 18.21 6.52 10.41
C PRO A 60 18.67 6.37 8.95
N ASP A 61 18.69 5.15 8.39
CA ASP A 61 19.18 4.87 7.04
C ASP A 61 18.00 4.49 6.14
N ASP A 62 17.76 5.30 5.12
CA ASP A 62 16.64 5.18 4.18
C ASP A 62 16.60 3.83 3.44
N ALA A 63 17.75 3.26 3.09
CA ALA A 63 17.83 1.97 2.42
C ALA A 63 17.40 0.84 3.37
N MET A 64 17.82 0.91 4.64
CA MET A 64 17.37 -0.05 5.64
C MET A 64 15.88 0.00 5.89
N ARG A 65 15.31 1.21 5.96
CA ARG A 65 13.88 1.39 6.22
C ARG A 65 13.05 0.88 5.06
N SER A 66 13.44 1.19 3.83
CA SER A 66 12.77 0.74 2.61
C SER A 66 12.76 -0.79 2.54
N PHE A 67 13.92 -1.41 2.73
CA PHE A 67 14.04 -2.87 2.73
C PHE A 67 13.29 -3.52 3.90
N ALA A 68 13.32 -2.90 5.09
CA ALA A 68 12.53 -3.36 6.23
C ALA A 68 11.03 -3.27 5.95
N ALA A 69 10.55 -2.22 5.30
CA ALA A 69 9.16 -2.07 4.89
C ALA A 69 8.72 -3.16 3.91
N GLU A 70 9.55 -3.49 2.93
CA GLU A 70 9.29 -4.59 1.99
C GLU A 70 9.19 -5.95 2.70
N ASN A 71 10.08 -6.22 3.66
CA ASN A 71 10.15 -7.51 4.37
C ASN A 71 9.14 -7.64 5.50
N PHE A 72 8.76 -6.52 6.11
CA PHE A 72 7.75 -6.46 7.17
C PHE A 72 6.45 -7.14 6.74
N GLN A 73 6.07 -6.95 5.49
CA GLN A 73 4.80 -7.42 4.93
C GLN A 73 4.75 -8.94 4.71
N MET A 74 5.88 -9.61 4.42
CA MET A 74 5.91 -11.09 4.34
C MET A 74 5.59 -11.74 5.69
N LEU A 75 5.89 -11.03 6.78
CA LEU A 75 5.73 -11.54 8.13
C LEU A 75 4.45 -11.04 8.80
N PHE A 76 3.87 -9.92 8.34
CA PHE A 76 2.69 -9.30 8.93
C PHE A 76 1.47 -10.24 9.08
N PRO A 77 1.09 -11.07 8.07
CA PRO A 77 0.00 -12.04 8.23
C PRO A 77 0.30 -13.17 9.22
N MET A 78 1.57 -13.39 9.55
CA MET A 78 2.06 -14.47 10.41
C MET A 78 2.21 -14.03 11.87
N ILE A 79 2.01 -12.75 12.16
CA ILE A 79 2.03 -12.17 13.50
C ILE A 79 0.62 -12.32 14.09
N ASP A 80 0.26 -13.53 14.52
CA ASP A 80 -0.94 -13.72 15.33
C ASP A 80 -0.77 -12.96 16.67
N GLY A 81 -1.68 -12.02 16.94
CA GLY A 81 -1.83 -11.39 18.26
C GLY A 81 -1.08 -10.06 18.53
N TYR A 82 -0.33 -9.50 17.57
CA TYR A 82 0.36 -8.19 17.74
C TYR A 82 -0.02 -7.14 16.67
N TYR A 83 -1.26 -7.20 16.18
CA TYR A 83 -1.74 -6.25 15.17
C TYR A 83 -1.67 -4.79 15.64
N ASP A 84 -1.89 -4.52 16.94
CA ASP A 84 -2.03 -3.14 17.44
C ASP A 84 -0.70 -2.37 17.41
N GLU A 85 0.39 -2.95 17.93
CA GLU A 85 1.70 -2.29 17.99
C GLU A 85 2.28 -2.07 16.58
N ALA A 86 2.18 -3.12 15.76
CA ALA A 86 2.62 -3.08 14.37
C ALA A 86 1.83 -2.07 13.54
N SER A 87 0.51 -2.06 13.65
CA SER A 87 -0.34 -1.14 12.90
C SER A 87 -0.20 0.30 13.39
N ALA A 88 0.00 0.52 14.70
CA ALA A 88 0.29 1.83 15.24
C ALA A 88 1.60 2.40 14.68
N LEU A 89 2.67 1.59 14.60
CA LEU A 89 3.92 2.03 13.99
C LEU A 89 3.78 2.29 12.49
N ILE A 90 3.09 1.43 11.75
CA ILE A 90 2.85 1.65 10.32
C ILE A 90 2.10 2.97 10.10
N ASN A 91 1.01 3.22 10.84
CA ASN A 91 0.26 4.46 10.73
C ASN A 91 1.12 5.68 11.08
N GLN A 92 1.94 5.58 12.13
CA GLN A 92 2.87 6.64 12.47
C GLN A 92 3.81 6.95 11.30
N ILE A 93 4.43 5.94 10.69
CA ILE A 93 5.37 6.11 9.56
C ILE A 93 4.66 6.69 8.34
N LEU A 94 3.50 6.15 7.99
CA LEU A 94 2.69 6.61 6.86
C LEU A 94 2.32 8.10 6.97
N LEU A 95 2.03 8.55 8.19
CA LEU A 95 1.61 9.92 8.47
C LEU A 95 2.78 10.89 8.72
N ILE A 96 4.04 10.45 8.71
CA ILE A 96 5.18 11.37 8.76
C ILE A 96 5.29 12.09 7.41
N PRO A 97 5.18 13.43 7.35
CA PRO A 97 5.21 14.15 6.08
C PRO A 97 6.59 14.10 5.40
N THR A 98 7.66 14.06 6.19
CA THR A 98 9.06 14.00 5.71
C THR A 98 9.53 12.58 5.41
N GLU A 99 8.62 11.61 5.44
CA GLU A 99 8.97 10.22 5.18
C GLU A 99 9.27 10.01 3.70
N ILE A 100 10.26 9.17 3.41
CA ILE A 100 10.65 8.92 2.03
C ILE A 100 9.56 8.08 1.32
N PRO A 101 9.18 8.43 0.07
CA PRO A 101 8.13 7.73 -0.65
C PRO A 101 8.32 6.20 -0.76
N PRO A 102 9.54 5.66 -0.99
CA PRO A 102 9.74 4.21 -1.08
C PRO A 102 9.27 3.42 0.15
N VAL A 103 9.44 3.98 1.36
CA VAL A 103 8.96 3.36 2.60
C VAL A 103 7.45 3.35 2.64
N LYS A 104 6.80 4.49 2.30
CA LYS A 104 5.33 4.57 2.24
C LYS A 104 4.77 3.61 1.19
N TYR A 105 5.36 3.54 0.00
CA TYR A 105 4.95 2.60 -1.05
C TYR A 105 4.99 1.16 -0.59
N ALA A 106 6.13 0.73 -0.02
CA ALA A 106 6.34 -0.64 0.40
C ALA A 106 5.35 -1.05 1.50
N LEU A 107 5.04 -0.13 2.41
CA LEU A 107 4.02 -0.36 3.43
C LEU A 107 2.61 -0.42 2.84
N LEU A 108 2.22 0.48 1.92
CA LEU A 108 0.87 0.53 1.36
C LEU A 108 0.55 -0.60 0.38
N ARG A 109 1.48 -0.91 -0.54
CA ARG A 109 1.28 -1.83 -1.68
C ARG A 109 0.75 -3.20 -1.25
N ASP A 110 1.29 -3.75 -0.17
CA ASP A 110 1.04 -5.14 0.23
C ASP A 110 0.11 -5.28 1.46
N LEU A 111 -0.34 -4.16 2.07
CA LEU A 111 -1.40 -4.16 3.09
C LEU A 111 -2.74 -4.66 2.53
N GLY A 112 -3.04 -4.37 1.26
CA GLY A 112 -4.26 -4.85 0.60
C GLY A 112 -4.35 -6.37 0.52
N ARG A 113 -3.22 -7.05 0.29
CA ARG A 113 -3.14 -8.51 0.12
C ARG A 113 -3.21 -9.29 1.43
N SER A 114 -2.71 -8.68 2.51
CA SER A 114 -2.68 -9.25 3.86
C SER A 114 -3.99 -9.03 4.65
N SER A 115 -4.91 -8.23 4.12
CA SER A 115 -6.16 -7.78 4.75
C SER A 115 -7.27 -8.84 4.91
N ARG A 116 -7.05 -10.12 4.55
CA ARG A 116 -8.07 -11.20 4.70
C ARG A 116 -8.60 -11.37 6.13
N ARG A 117 -7.91 -10.82 7.14
CA ARG A 117 -8.29 -10.86 8.57
C ARG A 117 -8.84 -9.52 9.10
N GLY A 118 -9.05 -8.53 8.23
CA GLY A 118 -9.43 -7.17 8.59
C GLY A 118 -8.19 -6.36 9.02
N LEU A 119 -7.91 -5.26 8.32
CA LEU A 119 -6.91 -4.29 8.79
C LEU A 119 -7.53 -3.43 9.89
N PRO A 120 -6.75 -2.99 10.89
CA PRO A 120 -7.25 -2.05 11.89
C PRO A 120 -7.79 -0.77 11.26
N ARG A 121 -8.86 -0.22 11.82
CA ARG A 121 -9.55 0.98 11.30
C ARG A 121 -8.60 2.15 11.06
N GLN A 122 -7.58 2.30 11.91
CA GLN A 122 -6.60 3.39 11.81
C GLN A 122 -5.81 3.34 10.49
N VAL A 123 -5.63 2.16 9.89
CA VAL A 123 -4.95 2.01 8.59
C VAL A 123 -5.79 2.60 7.45
N SER A 124 -7.11 2.42 7.50
CA SER A 124 -8.02 3.07 6.55
C SER A 124 -8.02 4.59 6.69
N GLU A 125 -7.90 5.10 7.91
CA GLU A 125 -7.81 6.54 8.20
C GLU A 125 -6.51 7.15 7.65
N ALA A 126 -5.38 6.47 7.81
CA ALA A 126 -4.10 6.90 7.24
C ALA A 126 -4.15 6.88 5.69
N ALA A 127 -4.71 5.83 5.09
CA ALA A 127 -4.84 5.74 3.64
C ALA A 127 -5.68 6.90 3.05
N ARG A 128 -6.75 7.33 3.72
CA ARG A 128 -7.57 8.48 3.25
C ARG A 128 -6.80 9.79 3.27
N GLN A 129 -5.94 10.01 4.27
CA GLN A 129 -5.10 11.20 4.33
C GLN A 129 -4.06 11.22 3.21
N LEU A 130 -3.57 10.04 2.80
CA LEU A 130 -2.51 9.90 1.80
C LEU A 130 -2.99 10.02 0.35
N ILE A 131 -4.29 10.13 0.08
CA ILE A 131 -4.83 10.37 -1.27
C ILE A 131 -4.32 11.69 -1.87
N HIS A 132 -3.98 12.66 -1.02
CA HIS A 132 -3.45 13.96 -1.41
C HIS A 132 -1.95 14.10 -1.11
N ASP A 133 -1.22 12.99 -0.97
CA ASP A 133 0.23 13.04 -0.80
C ASP A 133 0.88 13.73 -2.02
N LEU A 134 1.97 14.46 -1.77
CA LEU A 134 2.73 15.13 -2.83
C LEU A 134 3.28 14.13 -3.84
N ASP A 135 3.54 12.91 -3.37
CA ASP A 135 3.97 11.81 -4.19
C ASP A 135 2.77 11.02 -4.75
N GLN A 136 2.65 11.00 -6.08
CA GLN A 136 1.54 10.34 -6.76
C GLN A 136 1.56 8.82 -6.59
N GLY A 137 2.73 8.19 -6.46
CA GLY A 137 2.83 6.75 -6.19
C GLY A 137 2.24 6.38 -4.83
N VAL A 138 2.38 7.28 -3.84
CA VAL A 138 1.86 7.08 -2.48
C VAL A 138 0.36 7.19 -2.55
N SER A 139 -0.13 8.22 -3.23
CA SER A 139 -1.55 8.47 -3.46
C SER A 139 -2.23 7.30 -4.19
N TYR A 140 -1.60 6.76 -5.23
CA TYR A 140 -2.06 5.57 -5.96
C TYR A 140 -2.17 4.33 -5.06
N HIS A 141 -1.12 4.02 -4.28
CA HIS A 141 -1.15 2.85 -3.40
C HIS A 141 -2.12 3.01 -2.23
N ALA A 142 -2.30 4.24 -1.73
CA ALA A 142 -3.31 4.55 -0.73
C ALA A 142 -4.72 4.31 -1.28
N LEU A 143 -5.00 4.76 -2.50
CA LEU A 143 -6.27 4.51 -3.17
C LEU A 143 -6.52 3.01 -3.37
N ARG A 144 -5.52 2.27 -3.85
CA ARG A 144 -5.60 0.81 -4.02
C ARG A 144 -5.97 0.12 -2.72
N LEU A 145 -5.39 0.55 -1.59
CA LEU A 145 -5.70 0.03 -0.27
C LEU A 145 -7.16 0.32 0.13
N LEU A 146 -7.67 1.53 -0.13
CA LEU A 146 -9.08 1.85 0.11
C LEU A 146 -10.02 0.98 -0.74
N SER A 147 -9.68 0.72 -2.00
CA SER A 147 -10.45 -0.20 -2.85
C SER A 147 -10.49 -1.61 -2.28
N TYR A 148 -9.35 -2.14 -1.79
CA TYR A 148 -9.29 -3.47 -1.17
C TYR A 148 -10.12 -3.56 0.11
N LEU A 149 -10.15 -2.48 0.89
CA LEU A 149 -10.94 -2.37 2.11
C LEU A 149 -12.41 -2.04 1.86
N THR A 150 -12.80 -1.84 0.59
CA THR A 150 -14.13 -1.35 0.18
C THR A 150 -14.58 -0.11 0.97
N ASP A 151 -13.62 0.73 1.38
CA ASP A 151 -13.87 1.91 2.19
C ASP A 151 -14.21 3.11 1.29
N LEU A 152 -15.51 3.33 1.08
CA LEU A 152 -16.04 4.41 0.24
C LEU A 152 -16.39 5.70 1.01
N ARG A 153 -16.02 5.81 2.29
CA ARG A 153 -16.51 6.92 3.15
C ARG A 153 -16.09 8.32 2.67
N ASP A 154 -14.89 8.45 2.13
CA ASP A 154 -14.35 9.74 1.64
C ASP A 154 -14.29 9.79 0.10
N TRP A 155 -15.23 9.13 -0.58
CA TRP A 155 -15.23 9.06 -2.04
C TRP A 155 -15.23 10.43 -2.73
N LYS A 156 -15.83 11.46 -2.10
CA LYS A 156 -15.83 12.83 -2.63
C LYS A 156 -14.44 13.42 -2.70
N ASN A 157 -13.64 13.25 -1.65
CA ASN A 157 -12.25 13.73 -1.63
C ASN A 157 -11.40 13.00 -2.68
N VAL A 158 -11.65 11.70 -2.86
CA VAL A 158 -11.01 10.92 -3.94
C VAL A 158 -11.42 11.46 -5.31
N LEU A 159 -12.72 11.70 -5.53
CA LEU A 159 -13.22 12.25 -6.79
C LEU A 159 -12.62 13.64 -7.07
N ASP A 160 -12.59 14.53 -6.09
CA ASP A 160 -11.97 15.85 -6.21
C ASP A 160 -10.50 15.71 -6.62
N ARG A 161 -9.76 14.77 -6.00
CA ARG A 161 -8.39 14.48 -6.41
C ARG A 161 -8.30 13.98 -7.85
N MET A 162 -9.19 13.08 -8.27
CA MET A 162 -9.21 12.59 -9.64
C MET A 162 -9.48 13.70 -10.66
N ILE A 163 -10.40 14.62 -10.34
CA ILE A 163 -10.71 15.78 -11.18
C ILE A 163 -9.46 16.65 -11.37
N THR A 164 -8.65 16.87 -10.31
CA THR A 164 -7.42 17.66 -10.43
C THR A 164 -6.34 17.04 -11.33
N LEU A 165 -6.45 15.76 -11.66
CA LEU A 165 -5.50 15.04 -12.51
C LEU A 165 -5.95 14.95 -13.97
N VAL A 166 -7.17 15.39 -14.30
CA VAL A 166 -7.67 15.37 -15.68
C VAL A 166 -6.86 16.35 -16.53
N GLY A 167 -6.33 15.85 -17.65
CA GLY A 167 -5.45 16.58 -18.55
C GLY A 167 -3.95 16.31 -18.32
N GLU A 168 -3.58 15.65 -17.22
CA GLU A 168 -2.22 15.16 -17.02
C GLU A 168 -1.96 13.91 -17.88
N GLU A 169 -0.80 13.83 -18.52
CA GLU A 169 -0.45 12.74 -19.46
C GLU A 169 0.65 11.80 -18.93
N ASP A 170 1.27 12.13 -17.80
CA ASP A 170 2.34 11.32 -17.23
C ASP A 170 1.84 9.94 -16.77
N GLU A 171 2.73 8.94 -16.85
CA GLU A 171 2.40 7.53 -16.58
C GLU A 171 1.77 7.34 -15.19
N ALA A 172 2.25 8.05 -14.15
CA ALA A 172 1.75 7.90 -12.80
C ALA A 172 0.32 8.45 -12.66
N SER A 173 0.01 9.59 -13.28
CA SER A 173 -1.35 10.11 -13.37
C SER A 173 -2.31 9.15 -14.09
N GLN A 174 -1.86 8.48 -15.17
CA GLN A 174 -2.72 7.50 -15.88
C GLN A 174 -3.09 6.31 -14.98
N TYR A 175 -2.12 5.73 -14.27
CA TYR A 175 -2.37 4.66 -13.31
C TYR A 175 -3.29 5.12 -12.20
N PHE A 176 -3.12 6.35 -11.71
CA PHE A 176 -3.93 6.87 -10.62
C PHE A 176 -5.38 7.10 -11.04
N LEU A 177 -5.61 7.69 -12.21
CA LEU A 177 -6.95 7.85 -12.78
C LEU A 177 -7.62 6.49 -13.02
N ALA A 178 -6.90 5.50 -13.56
CA ALA A 178 -7.44 4.15 -13.76
C ALA A 178 -7.84 3.48 -12.43
N ALA A 179 -7.03 3.61 -11.38
CA ALA A 179 -7.40 3.14 -10.04
C ALA A 179 -8.59 3.91 -9.47
N GLY A 180 -8.72 5.20 -9.78
CA GLY A 180 -9.89 6.03 -9.44
C GLY A 180 -11.18 5.47 -10.04
N VAL A 181 -11.13 5.09 -11.32
CA VAL A 181 -12.26 4.47 -12.01
C VAL A 181 -12.68 3.22 -11.27
N GLU A 182 -11.74 2.30 -11.00
CA GLU A 182 -12.03 1.06 -10.27
C GLU A 182 -12.61 1.30 -8.87
N TYR A 183 -12.05 2.24 -8.12
CA TYR A 183 -12.50 2.55 -6.76
C TYR A 183 -13.92 3.12 -6.72
N LEU A 184 -14.25 4.01 -7.66
CA LEU A 184 -15.54 4.71 -7.69
C LEU A 184 -16.65 3.93 -8.41
N GLN A 185 -16.34 2.78 -9.03
CA GLN A 185 -17.33 1.91 -9.70
C GLN A 185 -18.61 1.65 -8.90
N PRO A 186 -18.57 1.33 -7.59
CA PRO A 186 -19.77 1.05 -6.80
C PRO A 186 -20.73 2.24 -6.69
N LEU A 187 -20.25 3.46 -6.94
CA LEU A 187 -21.01 4.70 -6.80
C LEU A 187 -21.63 5.18 -8.13
N ILE A 188 -21.23 4.63 -9.27
CA ILE A 188 -21.66 5.08 -10.61
C ILE A 188 -23.19 5.14 -10.74
N GLN A 189 -23.89 4.12 -10.25
CA GLN A 189 -25.36 4.06 -10.33
C GLN A 189 -26.09 4.99 -9.33
N HIS A 190 -25.37 5.60 -8.40
CA HIS A 190 -25.92 6.39 -7.29
C HIS A 190 -25.51 7.86 -7.33
N GLU A 191 -24.34 8.16 -7.88
CA GLU A 191 -23.70 9.48 -7.77
C GLU A 191 -23.39 10.05 -9.16
N GLN A 192 -24.21 11.02 -9.59
CA GLN A 192 -24.07 11.66 -10.91
C GLN A 192 -22.71 12.32 -11.11
N ALA A 193 -22.11 12.89 -10.06
CA ALA A 193 -20.79 13.52 -10.13
C ALA A 193 -19.69 12.55 -10.59
N VAL A 194 -19.79 11.26 -10.22
CA VAL A 194 -18.87 10.22 -10.69
C VAL A 194 -19.07 9.98 -12.19
N VAL A 195 -20.32 9.89 -12.64
CA VAL A 195 -20.66 9.72 -14.07
C VAL A 195 -20.13 10.87 -14.92
N ASP A 196 -20.30 12.11 -14.45
CA ASP A 196 -19.85 13.31 -15.17
C ASP A 196 -18.32 13.33 -15.28
N TRP A 197 -17.61 12.93 -14.22
CA TRP A 197 -16.16 12.77 -14.26
C TRP A 197 -15.73 11.68 -15.25
N LEU A 198 -16.38 10.51 -15.27
CA LEU A 198 -16.08 9.47 -16.25
C LEU A 198 -16.30 9.94 -17.69
N LYS A 199 -17.35 10.73 -17.96
CA LYS A 199 -17.57 11.36 -19.26
C LYS A 199 -16.47 12.35 -19.62
N SER A 200 -16.03 13.18 -18.67
CA SER A 200 -14.90 14.09 -18.91
C SER A 200 -13.63 13.34 -19.27
N LEU A 201 -13.38 12.16 -18.69
CA LEU A 201 -12.23 11.33 -19.07
C LEU A 201 -12.34 10.87 -20.53
N ILE A 202 -13.52 10.36 -20.93
CA ILE A 202 -13.79 9.91 -22.31
C ILE A 202 -13.61 11.05 -23.32
N GLU A 203 -14.01 12.26 -22.97
CA GLU A 203 -13.85 13.45 -23.82
C GLU A 203 -12.39 13.92 -23.90
N THR A 204 -11.60 13.68 -22.85
CA THR A 204 -10.23 14.20 -22.72
C THR A 204 -9.19 13.26 -23.32
N TYR A 205 -9.30 11.96 -23.09
CA TYR A 205 -8.23 11.00 -23.35
C TYR A 205 -8.51 10.05 -24.52
N PRO A 206 -7.45 9.60 -25.23
CA PRO A 206 -7.59 8.63 -26.31
C PRO A 206 -7.98 7.23 -25.79
N PRO A 207 -8.52 6.33 -26.64
CA PRO A 207 -8.97 5.00 -26.25
C PRO A 207 -7.88 4.12 -25.59
N GLU A 208 -6.62 4.34 -25.92
CA GLU A 208 -5.48 3.59 -25.38
C GLU A 208 -5.11 4.01 -23.96
N HIS A 209 -5.63 5.15 -23.46
CA HIS A 209 -5.33 5.64 -22.13
C HIS A 209 -5.88 4.70 -21.04
N MET A 210 -5.09 4.46 -19.98
CA MET A 210 -5.41 3.44 -18.98
C MET A 210 -6.76 3.66 -18.29
N ALA A 211 -7.11 4.92 -18.02
CA ALA A 211 -8.42 5.24 -17.43
C ALA A 211 -9.59 4.89 -18.38
N ILE A 212 -9.40 5.08 -19.69
CA ILE A 212 -10.43 4.72 -20.69
C ILE A 212 -10.56 3.21 -20.81
N GLN A 213 -9.44 2.47 -20.76
CA GLN A 213 -9.47 1.01 -20.71
C GLN A 213 -10.19 0.48 -19.45
N ALA A 214 -9.99 1.13 -18.30
CA ALA A 214 -10.70 0.80 -17.06
C ALA A 214 -12.22 1.06 -17.18
N ILE A 215 -12.62 2.17 -17.81
CA ILE A 215 -14.04 2.46 -18.12
C ILE A 215 -14.61 1.41 -19.07
N ALA A 216 -13.91 1.11 -20.16
CA ALA A 216 -14.34 0.09 -21.13
C ALA A 216 -14.52 -1.28 -20.46
N THR A 217 -13.62 -1.65 -19.55
CA THR A 217 -13.72 -2.88 -18.75
C THR A 217 -14.98 -2.88 -17.87
N TYR A 218 -15.28 -1.76 -17.21
CA TYR A 218 -16.51 -1.60 -16.43
C TYR A 218 -17.76 -1.72 -17.31
N VAL A 219 -17.79 -1.03 -18.44
CA VAL A 219 -18.91 -1.04 -19.40
C VAL A 219 -19.19 -2.47 -19.92
N GLN A 220 -18.15 -3.25 -20.21
CA GLN A 220 -18.30 -4.64 -20.63
C GLN A 220 -18.86 -5.53 -19.52
N ARG A 221 -18.51 -5.27 -18.25
CA ARG A 221 -18.99 -6.03 -17.10
C ARG A 221 -20.41 -5.67 -16.69
N GLU A 222 -20.74 -4.38 -16.72
CA GLU A 222 -22.00 -3.81 -16.25
C GLU A 222 -22.72 -2.98 -17.34
N PRO A 223 -23.00 -3.56 -18.53
CA PRO A 223 -23.53 -2.81 -19.68
C PRO A 223 -24.91 -2.20 -19.41
N ASP A 224 -25.73 -2.85 -18.58
CA ASP A 224 -27.05 -2.36 -18.19
C ASP A 224 -26.95 -1.07 -17.37
N ILE A 225 -26.03 -1.02 -16.41
CA ILE A 225 -25.79 0.19 -15.61
C ILE A 225 -25.22 1.29 -16.50
N ALA A 226 -24.21 0.95 -17.32
CA ALA A 226 -23.56 1.90 -18.22
C ALA A 226 -24.55 2.56 -19.20
N LEU A 227 -25.52 1.81 -19.73
CA LEU A 227 -26.59 2.36 -20.55
C LEU A 227 -27.51 3.29 -19.74
N ASN A 228 -27.91 2.88 -18.54
CA ASN A 228 -28.84 3.64 -17.70
C ASN A 228 -28.27 4.99 -17.25
N VAL A 229 -26.97 5.05 -16.92
CA VAL A 229 -26.30 6.31 -16.56
C VAL A 229 -25.80 7.11 -17.77
N GLY A 230 -26.00 6.58 -18.98
CA GLY A 230 -25.62 7.23 -20.24
C GLY A 230 -24.11 7.33 -20.45
N LEU A 231 -23.34 6.34 -19.99
CA LEU A 231 -21.92 6.17 -20.37
C LEU A 231 -21.78 5.57 -21.77
N ILE A 232 -22.77 4.79 -22.22
CA ILE A 232 -22.85 4.23 -23.58
C ILE A 232 -24.21 4.48 -24.22
N GLY A 233 -24.24 4.42 -25.55
CA GLY A 233 -25.47 4.51 -26.33
C GLY A 233 -26.20 3.17 -26.50
N ARG A 234 -27.46 3.22 -26.97
CA ARG A 234 -28.25 2.02 -27.29
C ARG A 234 -27.62 1.11 -28.34
N ARG A 235 -26.85 1.69 -29.27
CA ARG A 235 -26.17 0.93 -30.33
C ARG A 235 -25.02 0.12 -29.74
N GLU A 236 -24.13 0.77 -29.01
CA GLU A 236 -23.01 0.12 -28.31
C GLU A 236 -23.50 -0.97 -27.35
N TYR A 237 -24.58 -0.70 -26.60
CA TYR A 237 -25.19 -1.69 -25.71
C TYR A 237 -25.60 -2.98 -26.45
N LYS A 238 -26.24 -2.84 -27.63
CA LYS A 238 -26.63 -3.98 -28.47
C LYS A 238 -25.42 -4.75 -29.00
N ASP A 239 -24.42 -4.01 -29.47
CA ASP A 239 -23.16 -4.59 -29.95
C ASP A 239 -22.47 -5.42 -28.85
N ILE A 240 -22.52 -4.97 -27.59
CA ILE A 240 -21.98 -5.69 -26.43
C ILE A 240 -22.80 -6.94 -26.07
N LYS A 241 -24.13 -6.85 -26.08
CA LYS A 241 -25.02 -7.98 -25.74
C LYS A 241 -25.16 -9.02 -26.86
N GLY A 242 -24.74 -8.70 -28.09
CA GLY A 242 -24.86 -9.58 -29.25
C GLY A 242 -26.28 -9.65 -29.83
N GLU A 243 -27.05 -8.56 -29.71
CA GLU A 243 -28.45 -8.42 -30.17
C GLU A 243 -28.58 -7.53 -31.41
#